data_AF-A0A8D2K3C0-F1
#
_entry.id   AF-A0A8D2K3C0-F1
#
_cell.length_a   1.000
_cell.length_b   1.000
_cell.length_c   1.000
_cell.angle_alpha   90.00
_cell.angle_beta   90.00
_cell.angle_gamma   90.00
#
_symmetry.space_group_name_H-M   'P 1'
#
loop_
_entity.id
_entity.type
_entity.pdbx_description
1 polymer ?
#
loop_
_entity_poly.entity_id
_entity_poly.type
_entity_poly.pdbx_seq_one_letter_code
_entity_poly.pdbx_strand_id
1 'polypeptide(L)'
;MVEWAAFLEAAKTLDLLEVSKGLIQGYEHYEKLPREMHHMLLELDVLEDTLQCAESGHQSHISHGDPNMLLSDEEMKADHARHQFLAL
;
A
#
# COMPACT_ATOMS: atom_id res chain seq x y z
N MET A 1 -4.40 -11.02 4.50
CA MET A 1 -3.24 -11.59 3.79
C MET A 1 -2.46 -10.44 3.20
N VAL A 2 -1.13 -10.45 3.27
CA VAL A 2 -0.29 -9.36 2.73
C VAL A 2 -0.18 -9.52 1.21
N GLU A 3 -0.46 -8.45 0.46
CA GLU A 3 -0.15 -8.38 -0.97
C GLU A 3 1.32 -7.97 -1.11
N TRP A 4 2.14 -8.87 -1.63
CA TRP A 4 3.59 -8.76 -1.50
C TRP A 4 4.20 -7.76 -2.49
N ALA A 5 3.61 -7.61 -3.68
CA ALA A 5 4.10 -6.67 -4.67
C ALA A 5 3.89 -5.21 -4.21
N ALA A 6 2.71 -4.89 -3.69
CA ALA A 6 2.37 -3.59 -3.12
C ALA A 6 3.24 -3.25 -1.91
N PHE A 7 3.51 -4.23 -1.03
CA PHE A 7 4.42 -4.05 0.10
C PHE A 7 5.84 -3.69 -0.34
N LEU A 8 6.41 -4.44 -1.31
CA LEU A 8 7.75 -4.16 -1.82
C LEU A 8 7.82 -2.81 -2.56
N GLU A 9 6.76 -2.44 -3.27
CA GLU A 9 6.66 -1.14 -3.95
C GLU A 9 6.65 0.01 -2.93
N ALA A 10 5.80 -0.07 -1.89
CA ALA A 10 5.77 0.91 -0.82
C ALA A 10 7.13 1.05 -0.12
N ALA A 11 7.76 -0.07 0.22
CA ALA A 11 9.04 -0.05 0.89
C ALA A 11 10.16 0.52 0.02
N LYS A 12 10.12 0.29 -1.30
CA LYS A 12 11.02 0.92 -2.27
C LYS A 12 10.79 2.44 -2.37
N THR A 13 9.53 2.89 -2.40
CA THR A 13 9.19 4.32 -2.46
C THR A 13 9.68 5.07 -1.22
N LEU A 14 9.68 4.41 -0.06
CA LEU A 14 10.17 4.95 1.22
C LEU A 14 11.68 4.74 1.43
N ASP A 15 12.41 4.24 0.42
CA ASP A 15 13.86 3.94 0.46
C ASP A 15 14.28 3.04 1.64
N LEU A 16 13.44 2.06 1.99
CA LEU A 16 13.74 1.08 3.05
C LEU A 16 14.71 0.02 2.52
N LEU A 17 15.98 0.13 2.93
CA LEU A 17 17.11 -0.65 2.39
C LEU A 17 17.08 -2.15 2.72
N GLU A 18 16.34 -2.59 3.73
CA GLU A 18 16.39 -3.96 4.26
C GLU A 18 15.02 -4.65 4.27
N VAL A 19 14.39 -4.78 3.11
CA VAL A 19 13.13 -5.51 2.96
C VAL A 19 13.39 -6.87 2.34
N SER A 20 13.03 -7.93 3.05
CA SER A 20 13.03 -9.29 2.53
C SER A 20 12.17 -9.38 1.27
N LYS A 21 12.73 -9.92 0.19
CA LYS A 21 12.08 -9.94 -1.14
C LYS A 21 11.01 -11.02 -1.30
N GLY A 22 10.85 -11.90 -0.32
CA GLY A 22 9.87 -12.99 -0.37
C GLY A 22 9.75 -13.73 0.96
N LEU A 23 8.62 -14.43 1.12
CA LEU A 23 8.45 -15.39 2.20
C LEU A 23 9.31 -16.62 1.91
N ILE A 24 10.21 -16.95 2.83
CA ILE A 24 11.02 -18.17 2.76
C ILE A 24 10.20 -19.32 3.37
N GLN A 25 10.28 -20.53 2.78
CA GLN A 25 9.60 -21.69 3.34
C GLN A 25 10.04 -21.94 4.80
N GLY A 26 9.07 -22.15 5.69
CA GLY A 26 9.36 -22.39 7.10
C GLY A 26 9.80 -21.14 7.88
N TYR A 27 9.57 -19.93 7.35
CA TYR A 27 9.90 -18.67 8.03
C TYR A 27 9.32 -18.58 9.46
N GLU A 28 8.22 -19.28 9.72
CA GLU A 28 7.55 -19.37 11.02
C GLU A 28 8.46 -19.91 12.13
N HIS A 29 9.50 -20.68 11.77
CA HIS A 29 10.46 -21.25 12.70
C HIS A 29 11.71 -20.38 12.89
N TYR A 30 11.81 -19.26 12.18
CA TYR A 30 12.95 -18.34 12.24
C TYR A 30 12.48 -16.94 12.60
N GLU A 31 12.83 -16.44 13.79
CA GLU A 31 12.31 -15.16 14.27
C GLU A 31 12.69 -13.94 13.43
N LYS A 32 13.74 -14.02 12.60
CA LYS A 32 14.24 -12.87 11.86
C LYS A 32 13.20 -12.27 10.90
N LEU A 33 12.58 -13.09 10.05
CA LEU A 33 11.62 -12.61 9.05
C LEU A 33 10.32 -12.10 9.69
N PRO A 34 9.69 -12.82 10.64
CA PRO A 34 8.52 -12.30 11.35
C PRO A 34 8.78 -10.99 12.11
N ARG A 35 9.96 -10.83 12.75
CA ARG A 35 10.30 -9.57 13.44
C ARG A 35 10.47 -8.41 12.47
N GLU A 36 11.14 -8.64 11.34
CA GLU A 36 11.30 -7.64 10.27
C GLU A 36 9.94 -7.24 9.68
N MET A 37 9.08 -8.22 9.38
CA MET A 37 7.73 -7.94 8.89
C MET A 37 6.87 -7.21 9.92
N HIS A 38 6.97 -7.55 11.20
CA HIS A 38 6.28 -6.83 12.27
C HIS A 38 6.71 -5.36 12.31
N HIS A 39 8.01 -5.10 12.29
CA HIS A 39 8.55 -3.74 12.26
C HIS A 39 8.01 -2.95 11.05
N MET A 40 8.12 -3.51 9.85
CA MET A 40 7.75 -2.80 8.63
C MET A 40 6.24 -2.59 8.46
N LEU A 41 5.40 -3.54 8.92
CA LEU A 41 3.96 -3.47 8.72
C LEU A 41 3.21 -2.77 9.86
N LEU A 42 3.77 -2.76 11.07
CA LEU A 42 3.04 -2.36 12.28
C LEU A 42 3.74 -1.29 13.12
N GLU A 43 5.04 -1.03 12.90
CA GLU A 43 5.80 -0.06 13.70
C GLU A 43 6.25 1.16 12.91
N LEU A 44 6.05 1.17 11.59
CA LEU A 44 6.36 2.30 10.71
C LEU A 44 5.07 3.00 10.27
N ASP A 45 4.99 4.30 10.54
CA ASP A 45 3.88 5.16 10.15
C ASP A 45 4.33 6.21 9.13
N VAL A 46 3.52 6.42 8.09
CA VAL A 46 3.68 7.55 7.16
C VAL A 46 2.83 8.69 7.68
N LEU A 47 3.46 9.74 8.22
CA LEU A 47 2.73 10.86 8.83
C LEU A 47 2.15 11.83 7.80
N GLU A 48 2.91 12.11 6.73
CA GLU A 48 2.56 13.09 5.69
C GLU A 48 3.04 12.56 4.33
N ASP A 49 2.12 12.28 3.41
CA ASP A 49 2.43 11.84 2.03
C ASP A 49 1.17 11.86 1.15
N THR A 50 1.22 11.25 -0.03
CA THR A 50 0.07 11.07 -0.93
C THR A 50 0.05 9.65 -1.49
N LEU A 51 -1.12 9.01 -1.42
CA LEU A 51 -1.41 7.76 -2.13
C LEU A 51 -1.97 8.11 -3.51
N GLN A 52 -1.40 7.54 -4.57
CA GLN A 52 -1.90 7.74 -5.92
C GLN A 52 -2.56 6.46 -6.45
N CYS A 53 -3.80 6.59 -6.94
CA CYS A 53 -4.45 5.51 -7.67
C CYS A 53 -3.74 5.28 -9.01
N ALA A 54 -3.26 4.05 -9.25
CA ALA A 54 -2.54 3.71 -10.47
C ALA A 54 -3.41 3.81 -11.74
N GLU A 55 -4.73 3.65 -11.60
CA GLU A 55 -5.66 3.60 -12.74
C GLU A 55 -6.21 4.99 -13.09
N SER A 56 -6.67 5.74 -12.09
CA SER A 56 -7.31 7.05 -12.29
C SER A 56 -6.35 8.23 -12.15
N GLY A 57 -5.20 8.03 -11.51
CA GLY A 57 -4.28 9.09 -11.13
C GLY A 57 -4.77 9.97 -9.97
N HIS A 58 -5.94 9.66 -9.36
CA HIS A 58 -6.43 10.38 -8.19
C HIS A 58 -5.42 10.31 -7.04
N GLN A 59 -5.27 11.41 -6.30
CA GLN A 59 -4.32 11.57 -5.21
C GLN A 59 -5.06 11.76 -3.89
N SER A 60 -4.87 10.80 -2.97
CA SER A 60 -5.37 10.85 -1.60
C SER A 60 -4.24 11.29 -0.67
N HIS A 61 -4.43 12.42 0.01
CA HIS A 61 -3.42 12.94 0.94
C HIS A 61 -3.46 12.18 2.27
N ILE A 62 -2.28 11.90 2.83
CA ILE A 62 -2.10 11.43 4.20
C ILE A 62 -1.68 12.64 5.04
N SER A 63 -2.39 12.88 6.14
CA SER A 63 -2.06 13.93 7.11
C SER A 63 -2.20 13.41 8.53
N HIS A 64 -1.22 13.67 9.39
CA HIS A 64 -1.16 13.12 10.76
C HIS A 64 -1.30 11.58 10.83
N GLY A 65 -0.85 10.88 9.79
CA GLY A 65 -0.99 9.42 9.69
C GLY A 65 -2.35 8.93 9.17
N ASP A 66 -3.31 9.83 8.94
CA ASP A 66 -4.65 9.48 8.48
C ASP A 66 -4.79 9.71 6.96
N PRO A 67 -5.01 8.66 6.14
CA PRO A 67 -5.27 8.82 4.71
C PRO A 67 -6.68 9.34 4.45
N ASN A 68 -6.80 10.43 3.69
CA ASN A 68 -8.08 10.95 3.21
C ASN A 68 -8.48 10.28 1.89
N MET A 69 -9.35 9.27 2.00
CA MET A 69 -9.88 8.50 0.87
C MET A 69 -11.24 9.02 0.35
N LEU A 70 -11.64 10.24 0.71
CA LEU A 70 -12.92 10.81 0.24
C LEU A 70 -12.83 11.21 -1.23
N LEU A 71 -13.80 10.75 -2.01
CA LEU A 71 -14.00 11.13 -3.40
C LEU A 71 -15.18 12.10 -3.51
N SER A 72 -15.12 13.03 -4.45
CA SER A 72 -16.30 13.80 -4.85
C SER A 72 -17.33 12.92 -5.56
N ASP A 73 -18.59 13.36 -5.62
CA ASP A 73 -19.66 12.66 -6.34
C ASP A 73 -19.29 12.43 -7.82
N GLU A 74 -18.61 13.38 -8.44
CA GLU A 74 -18.20 13.29 -9.84
C GLU A 74 -17.04 12.30 -10.03
N GLU A 75 -16.07 12.27 -9.11
CA GLU A 75 -15.01 11.26 -9.11
C GLU A 75 -15.56 9.85 -8.90
N MET A 76 -16.51 9.68 -7.96
CA MET A 76 -17.17 8.40 -7.72
C MET A 76 -17.93 7.91 -8.96
N LYS A 77 -18.68 8.79 -9.65
CA LYS A 77 -19.37 8.43 -10.89
C LYS A 77 -18.38 8.04 -11.98
N ALA A 78 -17.29 8.79 -12.12
CA ALA A 78 -16.28 8.54 -13.15
C ALA A 78 -15.52 7.24 -12.89
N ASP A 79 -15.21 6.94 -11.63
CA ASP A 79 -14.62 5.67 -11.19
C ASP A 79 -15.55 4.49 -11.49
N HIS A 80 -16.81 4.60 -11.08
CA HIS A 80 -17.81 3.57 -11.36
C HIS A 80 -17.98 3.30 -12.87
N ALA A 81 -18.03 4.35 -13.68
CA ALA A 81 -18.09 4.21 -15.13
C ALA A 81 -16.86 3.47 -15.68
N ARG A 82 -15.65 3.80 -15.23
CA ARG A 82 -14.41 3.13 -15.66
C ARG A 82 -14.44 1.63 -15.38
N HIS A 83 -14.87 1.24 -14.18
CA HIS A 83 -14.96 -0.18 -13.81
C HIS A 83 -16.11 -0.92 -14.50
N GLN A 84 -17.18 -0.24 -14.93
CA GLN A 84 -18.23 -0.84 -15.76
C GLN A 84 -17.77 -1.11 -17.21
N PHE A 85 -16.96 -0.23 -17.79
CA PHE A 85 -16.43 -0.42 -19.15
C PHE A 85 -15.36 -1.52 -19.26
N LEU A 86 -14.68 -1.84 -18.16
CA LEU A 86 -13.69 -2.93 -18.10
C LEU A 86 -14.31 -4.32 -17.93
N ALA A 87 -15.61 -4.42 -17.67
CA ALA A 87 -16.34 -5.68 -17.48
C ALA A 87 -17.05 -6.19 -18.77
N LEU A 88 -16.80 -5.56 -19.92
CA LEU A 88 -17.27 -5.95 -21.26
C LEU A 88 -16.08 -6.24 -22.18
#